data_AF-D6R2C5-F1
#
_entry.id   AF-D6R2C5-F1
#
_cell.length_a   1.000
_cell.length_b   1.000
_cell.length_c   1.000
_cell.angle_alpha   90.00
_cell.angle_beta   90.00
_cell.angle_gamma   90.00
#
_symmetry.space_group_name_H-M   'P 1'
#
loop_
_entity.id
_entity.type
_entity.pdbx_description
1 polymer ?
#
loop_
_entity_poly.entity_id
_entity_poly.type
_entity_poly.pdbx_seq_one_letter_code
_entity_poly.pdbx_strand_id
1 'polypeptide(L)'
;GREDFWHPEKDIYWGSEKEWLAKSGGENSRYSGQRDLENPLAAVMMGLIYVNPEGVDGNPDPLKTAHDMRVTFARMAMNDE
;
A
#
# COMPACT_ATOMS: atom_id res chain seq x y z
N GLY A 1 10.50 -22.08 13.72
CA GLY A 1 9.23 -22.83 13.84
C GLY A 1 8.11 -22.27 13.00
N ARG A 2 8.39 -21.46 11.97
CA ARG A 2 7.41 -21.23 10.88
C ARG A 2 7.70 -22.29 9.83
N GLU A 3 6.68 -23.01 9.39
CA GLU A 3 6.82 -24.04 8.37
C GLU A 3 6.97 -23.42 6.98
N ASP A 4 7.68 -24.14 6.12
CA ASP A 4 7.79 -23.76 4.71
C ASP A 4 6.52 -24.10 3.95
N PHE A 5 6.29 -23.38 2.86
CA PHE A 5 5.22 -23.64 1.90
C PHE A 5 5.83 -23.77 0.50
N TRP A 6 5.15 -24.52 -0.38
CA TRP A 6 5.72 -24.95 -1.66
C TRP A 6 5.06 -24.30 -2.88
N HIS A 7 4.12 -23.39 -2.66
CA HIS A 7 3.45 -22.64 -3.71
C HIS A 7 3.00 -21.27 -3.18
N PRO A 8 2.71 -20.30 -4.06
CA PRO A 8 2.15 -19.02 -3.64
C PRO A 8 0.82 -19.18 -2.90
N GLU A 9 0.57 -18.27 -1.96
CA GLU A 9 -0.74 -18.09 -1.33
C GLU A 9 -1.69 -17.47 -2.36
N LYS A 10 -2.77 -18.19 -2.72
CA LYS A 10 -3.68 -17.79 -3.82
C LYS A 10 -4.86 -16.95 -3.34
N ASP A 11 -5.09 -16.95 -2.04
CA ASP A 11 -6.17 -16.30 -1.33
C ASP A 11 -5.84 -14.87 -0.91
N ILE A 12 -4.57 -14.46 -1.03
CA ILE A 12 -4.16 -13.11 -0.70
C ILE A 12 -4.47 -12.16 -1.86
N TYR A 13 -5.36 -11.20 -1.59
CA TYR A 13 -5.67 -10.11 -2.50
C TYR A 13 -4.69 -8.94 -2.30
N TRP A 14 -3.83 -8.72 -3.30
CA TRP A 14 -2.79 -7.69 -3.28
C TRP A 14 -3.19 -6.34 -3.91
N GLY A 15 -4.43 -6.24 -4.41
CA GLY A 15 -4.95 -5.08 -5.14
C GLY A 15 -5.46 -5.46 -6.53
N SER A 16 -6.25 -4.58 -7.13
CA SER A 16 -6.87 -4.78 -8.45
C SER A 16 -6.04 -4.21 -9.61
N GLU A 17 -4.92 -3.55 -9.32
CA GLU A 17 -4.07 -2.96 -10.36
C GLU A 17 -3.44 -4.02 -11.26
N LYS A 18 -3.31 -3.69 -12.54
CA LYS A 18 -2.69 -4.55 -13.56
C LYS A 18 -1.25 -4.15 -13.90
N GLU A 19 -0.78 -3.05 -13.31
CA GLU A 19 0.57 -2.51 -13.53
C GLU A 19 1.29 -2.33 -12.19
N TRP A 20 2.58 -2.60 -12.20
CA TRP A 20 3.44 -2.33 -11.05
C TRP A 20 3.54 -0.83 -10.79
N LEU A 21 3.51 -0.43 -9.51
CA LEU A 21 3.70 0.96 -9.09
C LEU A 21 2.71 1.95 -9.73
N ALA A 22 1.52 1.47 -10.13
CA ALA A 22 0.47 2.31 -10.69
C ALA A 22 0.11 3.44 -9.71
N LYS A 23 0.00 4.67 -10.25
CA LYS A 23 -0.35 5.86 -9.46
C LYS A 23 -1.81 5.82 -9.02
N SER A 24 -2.09 6.52 -7.92
CA SER A 24 -3.47 6.68 -7.43
C SER A 24 -4.36 7.46 -8.42
N GLY A 25 -5.67 7.18 -8.40
CA GLY A 25 -6.66 7.86 -9.25
C GLY A 25 -6.85 7.28 -10.67
N GLY A 26 -6.10 6.25 -11.05
CA GLY A 26 -6.29 5.51 -12.30
C GLY A 26 -7.40 4.46 -12.25
N GLU A 27 -7.60 3.74 -13.36
CA GLU A 27 -8.48 2.57 -13.40
C GLU A 27 -7.97 1.49 -12.43
N ASN A 28 -8.86 0.89 -11.63
CA ASN A 28 -8.52 -0.07 -10.57
C ASN A 28 -7.68 0.52 -9.42
N SER A 29 -7.73 1.84 -9.20
CA SER A 29 -7.03 2.45 -8.08
C SER A 29 -7.48 1.87 -6.75
N ARG A 30 -6.51 1.49 -5.90
CA ARG A 30 -6.74 1.14 -4.49
C ARG A 30 -7.24 2.27 -3.59
N TYR A 31 -7.34 3.49 -4.12
CA TYR A 31 -7.79 4.66 -3.38
C TYR A 31 -9.15 5.14 -3.88
N SER A 32 -9.98 5.58 -2.93
CA SER A 32 -11.24 6.25 -3.20
C SER A 32 -11.38 7.50 -2.32
N GLY A 33 -12.45 8.28 -2.51
CA GLY A 33 -12.78 9.40 -1.64
C GLY A 33 -11.63 10.41 -1.49
N GLN A 34 -11.25 10.69 -0.24
CA GLN A 34 -10.17 11.63 0.10
C GLN A 34 -8.88 10.88 0.47
N ARG A 35 -8.44 9.96 -0.40
CA ARG A 35 -7.28 9.08 -0.19
C ARG A 35 -7.54 7.97 0.83
N ASP A 36 -8.75 7.42 0.78
CA ASP A 36 -9.15 6.26 1.54
C ASP A 36 -8.62 4.99 0.87
N LEU A 37 -7.61 4.36 1.48
CA LEU A 37 -7.03 3.10 1.00
C LEU A 37 -8.04 1.96 1.19
N GLU A 38 -8.33 1.19 0.15
CA GLU A 38 -9.24 0.06 0.19
C GLU A 38 -8.80 -0.97 1.26
N ASN A 39 -9.73 -1.49 2.06
CA ASN A 39 -9.46 -2.65 2.91
C ASN A 39 -9.58 -3.92 2.07
N PRO A 40 -8.64 -4.88 2.16
CA PRO A 40 -7.66 -5.10 3.24
C PRO A 40 -6.24 -4.58 2.96
N LEU A 41 -6.03 -3.71 1.97
CA LEU A 41 -4.69 -3.34 1.50
C LEU A 41 -3.93 -2.52 2.55
N ALA A 42 -2.60 -2.69 2.61
CA ALA A 42 -1.74 -2.01 3.59
C ALA A 42 -0.53 -1.29 2.97
N ALA A 43 -0.50 -1.16 1.63
CA ALA A 43 0.56 -0.48 0.89
C ALA A 43 -0.04 0.52 -0.12
N VAL A 44 0.70 1.60 -0.41
CA VAL A 44 0.21 2.71 -1.24
C VAL A 44 0.22 2.43 -2.74
N MET A 45 0.96 1.41 -3.20
CA MET A 45 1.06 1.02 -4.60
C MET A 45 1.28 -0.49 -4.75
N MET A 46 0.88 -1.04 -5.89
CA MET A 46 1.12 -2.45 -6.21
C MET A 46 2.63 -2.72 -6.24
N GLY A 47 3.08 -3.66 -5.42
CA GLY A 47 4.48 -4.09 -5.30
C GLY A 47 5.34 -3.34 -4.30
N LEU A 48 4.81 -2.33 -3.62
CA LEU A 48 5.49 -1.73 -2.47
C LEU A 48 5.09 -2.43 -1.17
N ILE A 49 5.98 -2.36 -0.17
CA ILE A 49 5.72 -2.91 1.17
C ILE A 49 4.84 -1.94 1.98
N TYR A 50 5.17 -0.64 1.99
CA TYR A 50 4.39 0.38 2.71
C TYR A 50 4.12 1.60 1.81
N VAL A 51 5.10 2.50 1.71
CA VAL A 51 5.00 3.79 1.03
C VAL A 51 6.01 3.90 -0.12
N ASN A 52 5.81 4.87 -1.00
CA ASN A 52 6.80 5.24 -2.01
C ASN A 52 7.88 6.16 -1.37
N PRO A 53 9.18 5.80 -1.43
CA PRO A 53 10.26 6.60 -0.83
C PRO A 53 10.48 7.96 -1.49
N GLU A 54 10.04 8.14 -2.75
CA GLU A 54 10.08 9.44 -3.45
C GLU A 54 8.91 10.35 -3.06
N GLY A 55 7.95 9.83 -2.31
CA GLY A 55 6.75 10.52 -1.86
C GLY A 55 5.49 10.12 -2.62
N VAL A 56 4.36 10.74 -2.24
CA VAL A 56 3.02 10.40 -2.75
C VAL A 56 2.97 10.48 -4.27
N ASP A 57 2.70 9.34 -4.92
CA ASP A 57 2.65 9.21 -6.38
C ASP A 57 3.94 9.67 -7.11
N GLY A 58 5.08 9.57 -6.41
CA GLY A 58 6.40 10.03 -6.85
C GLY A 58 6.66 11.52 -6.64
N ASN A 59 5.81 12.20 -5.88
CA ASN A 59 5.96 13.63 -5.58
C ASN A 59 6.52 13.84 -4.16
N PRO A 60 7.70 14.48 -4.00
CA PRO A 60 8.37 14.63 -2.72
C PRO A 60 7.69 15.69 -1.84
N ASP A 61 6.66 15.28 -1.12
CA ASP A 61 5.97 16.07 -0.09
C ASP A 61 6.02 15.33 1.25
N PRO A 62 6.96 15.69 2.16
CA PRO A 62 7.17 14.96 3.41
C PRO A 62 5.93 14.87 4.30
N LEU A 63 5.06 15.89 4.28
CA LEU A 63 3.85 15.90 5.11
C LEU A 63 2.81 14.90 4.59
N LYS A 64 2.65 14.82 3.27
CA LYS A 64 1.77 13.82 2.65
C LYS A 64 2.34 12.40 2.79
N THR A 65 3.65 12.24 2.65
CA THR A 65 4.31 10.95 2.87
C THR A 65 4.14 10.49 4.32
N ALA A 66 4.24 11.39 5.30
CA ALA A 66 4.01 11.06 6.71
C ALA A 66 2.58 10.55 6.99
N HIS A 67 1.58 11.13 6.30
CA HIS A 67 0.20 10.62 6.37
C HIS A 67 0.11 9.17 5.86
N ASP A 68 0.64 8.90 4.66
CA ASP A 68 0.65 7.57 4.08
C ASP A 68 1.44 6.56 4.95
N MET A 69 2.55 7.00 5.57
CA MET A 69 3.32 6.18 6.52
C MET A 69 2.44 5.79 7.70
N ARG A 70 1.79 6.75 8.37
CA ARG A 70 0.92 6.45 9.52
C ARG A 70 -0.18 5.46 9.17
N VAL A 71 -0.84 5.64 8.03
CA VAL A 71 -1.93 4.74 7.59
C VAL A 71 -1.40 3.33 7.34
N THR A 72 -0.31 3.19 6.58
CA THR A 72 0.24 1.88 6.23
C THR A 72 0.81 1.14 7.43
N PHE A 73 1.52 1.83 8.33
CA PHE A 73 2.04 1.28 9.57
C PHE A 73 0.92 0.85 10.52
N ALA A 74 -0.13 1.66 10.69
CA ALA A 74 -1.29 1.30 11.50
C ALA A 74 -1.98 0.02 10.98
N ARG A 75 -2.09 -0.16 9.66
CA ARG A 75 -2.64 -1.39 9.06
C ARG A 75 -1.73 -2.61 9.23
N MET A 76 -0.46 -2.40 9.55
CA MET A 76 0.50 -3.45 9.88
C MET A 76 0.79 -3.54 11.39
N ALA A 77 -0.16 -3.10 12.21
CA ALA A 77 -0.12 -3.21 13.68
C ALA A 77 1.03 -2.44 14.37
N MET A 78 1.50 -1.36 13.75
CA MET A 78 2.47 -0.44 14.34
C MET A 78 1.79 0.88 14.72
N ASN A 79 2.26 1.52 15.80
CA ASN A 79 1.85 2.87 16.19
C ASN A 79 2.92 3.90 15.78
N ASP A 80 2.81 5.13 16.27
CA ASP A 80 3.71 6.23 15.93
C ASP A 80 5.05 6.23 16.74
N GLU A 81 5.20 5.40 17.79
CA GLU A 81 6.28 5.46 18.79
C GLU A 81 7.39 4.43 18.57
#